data_AF-A0A9E1INA5-F1
#
_entry.id   AF-A0A9E1INA5-F1
#
_cell.length_a   1.000
_cell.length_b   1.000
_cell.length_c   1.000
_cell.angle_alpha   90.00
_cell.angle_beta   90.00
_cell.angle_gamma   90.00
#
_symmetry.space_group_name_H-M   'P 1'
#
loop_
_entity.id
_entity.type
_entity.pdbx_description
1 polymer ?
#
loop_
_entity_poly.entity_id
_entity_poly.type
_entity_poly.pdbx_seq_one_letter_code
_entity_poly.pdbx_strand_id
1 'polypeptide(L)'
;ALSRSAVAAVDPVYRDTAFSLGANRWRAMAAVLREARGGVLAACSTAFGRAVAEVGVSMMLGGNIKGFTRTITTVIALETKKGEFALALALGMILLIVAFGVNFVVRIFK
;
A
#
# COMPACT_ATOMS: atom_id res chain seq x y z
N ALA A 1 11.45 -5.00 -2.57
CA ALA A 1 12.45 -4.08 -3.17
C ALA A 1 12.40 -2.71 -2.50
N LEU A 2 11.29 -1.97 -2.59
CA LEU A 2 11.17 -0.62 -2.03
C LEU A 2 11.44 -0.52 -0.52
N SER A 3 10.98 -1.49 0.28
CA SER A 3 11.29 -1.54 1.72
C SER A 3 12.79 -1.70 2.02
N ARG A 4 13.50 -2.49 1.20
CA ARG A 4 14.96 -2.67 1.33
C ARG A 4 15.69 -1.38 0.99
N SER A 5 15.28 -0.70 -0.08
CA SER A 5 15.86 0.60 -0.45
C SER A 5 15.59 1.67 0.61
N ALA A 6 14.40 1.67 1.22
CA ALA A 6 14.07 2.58 2.32
C ALA A 6 14.96 2.40 3.56
N VAL A 7 15.25 1.14 3.93
CA VAL A 7 16.16 0.83 5.04
C VAL A 7 17.62 1.12 4.68
N ALA A 8 18.03 0.81 3.44
CA ALA A 8 19.39 1.08 2.96
C ALA A 8 19.69 2.57 2.76
N ALA A 9 18.65 3.42 2.64
CA ALA A 9 18.79 4.86 2.56
C ALA A 9 19.07 5.53 3.92
N VAL A 10 18.91 4.81 5.04
CA VAL A 10 19.28 5.32 6.37
C VAL A 10 20.79 5.34 6.48
N ASP A 11 21.34 6.46 6.93
CA ASP A 11 22.79 6.65 7.07
C ASP A 11 23.40 5.57 8.00
N PRO A 12 24.46 4.85 7.58
CA PRO A 12 25.13 3.86 8.41
C PRO A 12 25.61 4.39 9.76
N VAL A 13 25.83 5.71 9.90
CA VAL A 13 26.18 6.38 11.17
C VAL A 13 25.16 6.07 12.27
N TYR A 14 23.87 5.94 11.96
CA TYR A 14 22.86 5.59 12.96
C TYR A 14 23.08 4.20 13.56
N ARG A 15 23.53 3.25 12.74
CA ARG A 15 23.82 1.88 13.18
C ARG A 15 25.10 1.84 13.99
N ASP A 16 26.15 2.53 13.53
CA ASP A 16 27.47 2.53 14.16
C ASP A 16 27.44 3.27 15.50
N THR A 17 26.68 4.36 15.59
CA THR A 17 26.45 5.09 16.85
C THR A 17 25.66 4.23 17.85
N ALA A 18 24.63 3.50 17.40
CA ALA A 18 23.88 2.61 18.27
C ALA A 18 24.78 1.50 18.87
N PHE A 19 25.65 0.89 18.06
CA PHE A 19 26.61 -0.09 18.58
C PHE A 19 27.65 0.53 19.50
N SER A 20 28.15 1.73 19.19
CA SER A 20 29.11 2.46 20.03
C SER A 20 28.55 2.81 21.41
N LEU A 21 27.23 3.04 21.51
CA LEU A 21 26.50 3.26 22.77
C LEU A 21 26.15 1.94 23.51
N GLY A 22 26.66 0.79 23.07
CA GLY A 22 26.43 -0.51 23.71
C GLY A 22 25.06 -1.13 23.38
N ALA A 23 24.38 -0.69 22.31
CA ALA A 23 23.10 -1.25 21.94
C ALA A 23 23.26 -2.68 21.39
N ASN A 24 22.43 -3.61 21.90
CA ASN A 24 22.32 -4.95 21.34
C ASN A 24 21.73 -4.90 19.90
N ARG A 25 21.97 -5.93 19.08
CA ARG A 25 21.59 -5.99 17.65
C ARG A 25 20.11 -5.64 17.40
N TRP A 26 19.22 -6.06 18.32
CA TRP A 26 17.80 -5.75 18.28
C TRP A 26 17.47 -4.27 18.48
N ARG A 27 18.19 -3.60 19.38
CA ARG A 27 18.01 -2.16 19.65
C ARG A 27 18.52 -1.31 18.49
N ALA A 28 19.67 -1.68 17.90
CA ALA A 28 20.18 -1.04 16.70
C ALA A 28 19.22 -1.20 15.51
N MET A 29 18.64 -2.40 15.32
CA MET A 29 17.65 -2.64 14.27
C MET A 29 16.37 -1.83 14.48
N ALA A 30 15.87 -1.72 15.71
CA ALA A 30 14.70 -0.90 16.03
C ALA A 30 14.96 0.60 15.75
N ALA A 31 16.16 1.10 16.06
CA ALA A 31 16.54 2.49 15.76
C ALA A 31 16.55 2.77 14.25
N VAL A 32 17.18 1.90 13.46
CA VAL A 32 17.21 2.03 11.99
C VAL A 32 15.81 1.93 11.40
N LEU A 33 14.96 1.02 11.89
CA LEU A 33 13.57 0.92 11.42
C LEU A 33 12.74 2.15 11.77
N ARG A 34 12.98 2.77 12.93
CA ARG A 34 12.30 4.00 13.33
C ARG A 34 12.68 5.16 12.42
N GLU A 35 13.93 5.24 11.99
CA GLU A 35 14.39 6.24 11.03
C GLU A 35 13.87 5.95 9.61
N ALA A 36 13.89 4.67 9.19
CA ALA A 36 13.37 4.23 7.89
C ALA A 36 11.84 4.31 7.76
N ARG A 37 11.10 4.65 8.83
CA ARG A 37 9.63 4.62 8.87
C ARG A 37 8.97 5.33 7.69
N GLY A 38 9.47 6.50 7.31
CA GLY A 38 8.90 7.28 6.20
C GLY A 38 9.07 6.60 4.85
N GLY A 39 10.19 5.92 4.63
CA GLY A 39 10.44 5.14 3.42
C GLY A 39 9.66 3.83 3.39
N VAL A 40 9.48 3.18 4.55
CA VAL A 40 8.64 1.97 4.66
C VAL A 40 7.17 2.30 4.41
N LEU A 41 6.65 3.40 4.96
CA LEU A 41 5.28 3.87 4.70
C LEU A 41 5.06 4.17 3.20
N ALA A 42 6.03 4.75 2.51
CA ALA A 42 5.98 4.97 1.07
C ALA A 42 6.02 3.67 0.24
N ALA A 43 6.75 2.65 0.73
CA ALA A 43 6.72 1.32 0.12
C ALA A 43 5.34 0.67 0.29
N CYS A 44 4.71 0.83 1.46
CA CYS A 44 3.36 0.34 1.73
C CYS A 44 2.31 1.02 0.86
N SER A 45 2.37 2.35 0.67
CA SER A 45 1.42 3.06 -0.21
C SER A 45 1.54 2.61 -1.66
N THR A 46 2.77 2.37 -2.13
CA THR A 46 3.02 1.83 -3.48
C THR A 46 2.46 0.41 -3.63
N ALA A 47 2.64 -0.44 -2.62
CA ALA A 47 2.09 -1.80 -2.61
C ALA A 47 0.56 -1.79 -2.57
N PHE A 48 -0.04 -0.89 -1.80
CA PHE A 48 -1.48 -0.68 -1.76
C PHE A 48 -2.02 -0.27 -3.13
N GLY A 49 -1.40 0.70 -3.79
CA GLY A 49 -1.80 1.12 -5.14
C GLY A 49 -1.77 -0.03 -6.14
N ARG A 50 -0.74 -0.89 -6.07
CA ARG A 50 -0.69 -2.13 -6.87
C ARG A 50 -1.80 -3.11 -6.55
N ALA A 51 -2.08 -3.35 -5.26
CA ALA A 51 -3.13 -4.28 -4.84
C ALA A 51 -4.53 -3.81 -5.28
N VAL A 52 -4.81 -2.50 -5.20
CA VAL A 52 -6.10 -1.93 -5.64
C VAL A 52 -6.25 -1.98 -7.16
N ALA A 53 -5.17 -1.82 -7.92
CA ALA A 53 -5.19 -1.92 -9.38
C ALA A 53 -5.36 -3.36 -9.90
N GLU A 54 -5.22 -4.38 -9.03
CA GLU A 54 -5.28 -5.78 -9.43
C GLU A 54 -6.73 -6.24 -9.60
N VAL A 55 -7.19 -6.29 -10.86
CA VAL A 55 -8.56 -6.75 -11.21
C VAL A 55 -8.53 -8.14 -11.82
N GLY A 56 -7.50 -8.47 -12.61
CA GLY A 56 -7.44 -9.71 -13.40
C GLY A 56 -7.44 -10.96 -12.53
N VAL A 57 -6.54 -11.02 -11.53
CA VAL A 57 -6.48 -12.15 -10.60
C VAL A 57 -7.79 -12.31 -9.83
N SER A 58 -8.40 -11.20 -9.38
CA SER A 58 -9.68 -11.26 -8.66
C SER A 58 -10.83 -11.76 -9.55
N MET A 59 -10.85 -11.45 -10.84
CA MET A 59 -11.87 -11.97 -11.76
C MET A 59 -11.65 -13.43 -12.14
N MET A 60 -10.40 -13.88 -12.29
CA MET A 60 -10.07 -15.22 -12.80
C MET A 60 -9.98 -16.30 -11.70
N LEU A 61 -9.42 -15.98 -10.52
CA LEU A 61 -9.05 -16.98 -9.51
C LEU A 61 -9.96 -17.06 -8.27
N GLY A 62 -10.71 -16.02 -7.90
CA GLY A 62 -11.47 -16.13 -6.63
C GLY A 62 -12.54 -15.10 -6.27
N GLY A 63 -12.81 -14.07 -7.07
CA GLY A 63 -13.34 -12.81 -6.51
C GLY A 63 -14.59 -12.23 -7.16
N ASN A 64 -15.46 -13.02 -7.79
CA ASN A 64 -16.67 -12.47 -8.42
C ASN A 64 -18.00 -13.07 -7.93
N ILE A 65 -18.02 -13.65 -6.73
CA ILE A 65 -19.27 -14.11 -6.12
C ILE A 65 -19.98 -12.92 -5.49
N LYS A 66 -21.19 -12.59 -6.00
CA LYS A 66 -22.01 -11.48 -5.48
C LYS A 66 -22.25 -11.68 -3.98
N GLY A 67 -21.88 -10.69 -3.17
CA GLY A 67 -22.12 -10.69 -1.71
C GLY A 67 -21.06 -11.42 -0.87
N PHE A 68 -20.06 -12.07 -1.47
CA PHE A 68 -19.02 -12.79 -0.71
C PHE A 68 -17.62 -12.28 -1.03
N THR A 69 -17.19 -12.42 -2.29
CA THR A 69 -15.79 -12.16 -2.69
C THR A 69 -15.66 -11.02 -3.71
N ARG A 70 -16.78 -10.40 -4.08
CA ARG A 70 -16.84 -9.33 -5.08
C ARG A 70 -16.29 -8.01 -4.54
N THR A 71 -15.23 -7.51 -5.15
CA THR A 71 -14.61 -6.21 -4.87
C THR A 71 -15.22 -5.09 -5.71
N ILE A 72 -15.05 -3.83 -5.30
CA ILE A 72 -15.52 -2.65 -6.05
C ILE A 72 -14.96 -2.64 -7.47
N THR A 73 -13.69 -3.01 -7.64
CA THR A 73 -13.00 -3.01 -8.94
C THR A 73 -13.56 -4.06 -9.90
N THR A 74 -13.96 -5.24 -9.41
CA THR A 74 -14.61 -6.25 -10.26
C THR A 74 -16.04 -5.85 -10.63
N VAL A 75 -16.75 -5.13 -9.75
CA VAL A 75 -18.08 -4.57 -10.08
C VAL A 75 -17.96 -3.55 -11.21
N ILE A 76 -17.00 -2.63 -11.14
CA ILE A 76 -16.76 -1.63 -12.19
C ILE A 76 -16.54 -2.33 -13.53
N ALA A 77 -15.66 -3.33 -13.58
CA ALA A 77 -15.38 -4.09 -14.80
C ALA A 77 -16.62 -4.84 -15.33
N LEU A 78 -17.44 -5.40 -14.44
CA LEU A 78 -18.61 -6.19 -14.81
C LEU A 78 -19.78 -5.33 -15.29
N GLU A 79 -20.02 -4.19 -14.67
CA GLU A 79 -21.09 -3.24 -15.05
C GLU A 79 -20.73 -2.49 -16.33
N THR A 80 -19.45 -2.20 -16.55
CA THR A 80 -18.96 -1.69 -17.84
C THR A 80 -19.23 -2.70 -18.98
N LYS A 81 -19.03 -4.00 -18.74
CA LYS A 81 -19.33 -5.05 -19.72
C LYS A 81 -20.82 -5.24 -20.00
N LYS A 82 -21.70 -4.84 -19.08
CA LYS A 82 -23.16 -4.87 -19.27
C LYS A 82 -23.71 -3.64 -19.98
N GLY A 83 -22.90 -2.59 -20.17
CA GLY A 83 -23.34 -1.29 -20.69
C GLY A 83 -23.89 -0.34 -19.62
N GLU A 84 -23.84 -0.70 -18.34
CA GLU A 84 -24.27 0.13 -17.21
C GLU A 84 -23.14 1.08 -16.77
N PHE A 85 -22.76 2.00 -17.66
CA PHE A 85 -21.65 2.93 -17.44
C PHE A 85 -21.89 3.89 -16.28
N ALA A 86 -23.15 4.29 -16.04
CA ALA A 86 -23.50 5.21 -14.96
C ALA A 86 -23.09 4.64 -13.59
N LEU A 87 -23.41 3.38 -13.33
CA LEU A 87 -23.07 2.71 -12.08
C LEU A 87 -21.56 2.44 -11.97
N ALA A 88 -20.92 2.05 -13.08
CA ALA A 88 -19.47 1.85 -13.13
C ALA A 88 -18.69 3.15 -12.81
N LEU A 89 -19.12 4.28 -13.38
CA LEU A 89 -18.51 5.59 -13.12
C LEU A 89 -18.73 6.05 -11.68
N ALA A 90 -19.94 5.87 -11.14
CA ALA A 90 -20.25 6.22 -9.75
C ALA A 90 -19.35 5.45 -8.77
N LEU A 91 -19.20 4.14 -8.96
CA LEU A 91 -18.29 3.30 -8.15
C LEU A 91 -16.82 3.68 -8.35
N GLY A 92 -16.43 4.04 -9.58
CA GLY A 92 -15.08 4.53 -9.88
C GLY A 92 -14.73 5.80 -9.12
N MET A 93 -15.66 6.75 -9.05
CA MET A 93 -15.47 7.99 -8.26
C MET A 93 -15.34 7.70 -6.77
N ILE A 94 -16.15 6.79 -6.22
CA ILE A 94 -16.04 6.36 -4.82
C ILE A 94 -14.66 5.74 -4.56
N LEU A 95 -14.21 4.84 -5.45
CA LEU A 95 -12.90 4.21 -5.33
C LEU A 95 -11.75 5.23 -5.37
N LEU A 96 -11.83 6.24 -6.24
CA LEU A 96 -10.87 7.33 -6.30
C LEU A 96 -10.81 8.11 -4.99
N ILE A 97 -11.96 8.49 -4.43
CA ILE A 97 -12.03 9.21 -3.15
C ILE A 97 -11.38 8.39 -2.04
N VAL A 98 -11.66 7.09 -1.97
CA VAL A 98 -11.04 6.18 -0.98
C VAL A 98 -9.53 6.09 -1.19
N ALA A 99 -9.08 5.90 -2.44
CA ALA A 99 -7.66 5.77 -2.76
C ALA A 99 -6.88 7.06 -2.43
N PHE A 100 -7.43 8.22 -2.75
CA PHE A 100 -6.86 9.51 -2.37
C PHE A 100 -6.89 9.73 -0.87
N GLY A 101 -7.98 9.38 -0.19
CA GLY A 101 -8.11 9.48 1.26
C GLY A 101 -7.03 8.66 1.98
N VAL A 102 -6.84 7.40 1.58
CA VAL A 102 -5.77 6.54 2.14
C VAL A 102 -4.39 7.14 1.89
N ASN A 103 -4.10 7.60 0.67
CA ASN A 103 -2.81 8.22 0.36
C ASN A 103 -2.57 9.53 1.13
N PHE A 104 -3.62 10.32 1.33
CA PHE A 104 -3.56 11.57 2.09
C PHE A 104 -3.25 11.30 3.56
N VAL A 105 -3.91 10.30 4.17
CA VAL A 105 -3.63 9.86 5.53
C VAL A 105 -2.17 9.42 5.67
N VAL A 106 -1.69 8.55 4.78
CA VAL A 106 -0.28 8.10 4.82
C VAL A 106 0.69 9.28 4.66
N ARG A 107 0.34 10.29 3.86
CA ARG A 107 1.15 11.49 3.68
C ARG A 107 1.18 12.38 4.93
N ILE A 108 0.12 12.44 5.73
CA ILE A 108 0.10 13.17 7.01
C ILE A 108 0.96 12.47 8.07
N PHE A 109 0.97 11.13 8.08
CA PHE A 109 1.73 10.34 9.05
C PHE A 109 3.23 10.23 8.73
N LYS A 110 3.65 10.61 7.52
CA LYS A 110 5.05 10.68 7.11
C LYS A 110 5.72 11.95 7.65
#